data_AF-A0A326GC44-F1
#
_entry.id   AF-A0A326GC44-F1
#
_cell.length_a   1.000
_cell.length_b   1.000
_cell.length_c   1.000
_cell.angle_alpha   90.00
_cell.angle_beta   90.00
_cell.angle_gamma   90.00
#
_symmetry.space_group_name_H-M   'P 1'
#
loop_
_entity.id
_entity.type
_entity.pdbx_description
1 polymer ?
#
loop_
_entity_poly.entity_id
_entity_poly.type
_entity_poly.pdbx_seq_one_letter_code
_entity_poly.pdbx_strand_id
1 'polypeptide(L)'
;MWAHYANNHSGFVLEFDAEAVQSSFEDSTIRAIDYRDEPDERILGSLQRAAVTKKPRHAIWLRQGVMSAAYFSKHLCWGYEQEMRLVVSIDDVEDVDGNMILPMPINCVTSLIAGKNSPENFADQSRDLAENCGIDWYEEIIGKSHPKPFFKNTHAEVFEFDGSNILRASNSCARCREPIGEELELCSW
;
A
#
# COMPACT_ATOMS: atom_id res chain seq x y z
N MET A 1 -0.43 -3.70 3.56
CA MET A 1 -1.08 -4.95 3.14
C MET A 1 -0.04 -5.86 2.54
N TRP A 2 0.06 -7.11 3.01
CA TRP A 2 0.82 -8.11 2.26
C TRP A 2 -0.05 -8.60 1.12
N ALA A 3 0.44 -8.50 -0.12
CA ALA A 3 -0.28 -8.99 -1.28
C ALA A 3 -0.65 -10.48 -1.08
N HIS A 4 -1.72 -10.96 -1.71
CA HIS A 4 -2.09 -12.38 -1.69
C HIS A 4 -1.00 -13.33 -2.19
N TYR A 5 -0.04 -12.79 -2.94
CA TYR A 5 1.13 -13.50 -3.46
C TYR A 5 2.38 -13.33 -2.59
N ALA A 6 2.25 -12.70 -1.43
CA ALA A 6 3.29 -12.67 -0.43
C ALA A 6 3.67 -14.11 -0.11
N ASN A 7 4.95 -14.42 -0.29
CA ASN A 7 5.52 -15.74 -0.02
C ASN A 7 5.53 -16.01 1.49
N ASN A 8 4.35 -16.22 2.08
CA ASN A 8 4.13 -16.46 3.50
C ASN A 8 4.83 -15.42 4.40
N HIS A 9 4.61 -14.11 4.18
CA HIS A 9 5.23 -13.03 4.97
C HIS A 9 6.77 -13.05 4.99
N SER A 10 7.44 -13.53 3.92
CA SER A 10 8.91 -13.60 3.86
C SER A 10 9.62 -12.39 3.25
N GLY A 11 8.87 -11.41 2.74
CA GLY A 11 9.40 -10.18 2.13
C GLY A 11 9.39 -8.97 3.08
N PHE A 12 8.98 -7.82 2.53
CA PHE A 12 8.81 -6.57 3.25
C PHE A 12 7.73 -5.72 2.61
N VAL A 13 7.32 -4.67 3.32
CA VAL A 13 6.42 -3.62 2.85
C VAL A 13 7.10 -2.27 3.05
N LEU A 14 6.92 -1.37 2.09
CA LEU A 14 7.27 0.04 2.23
C LEU A 14 5.99 0.85 2.34
N GLU A 15 5.97 1.79 3.27
CA GLU A 15 4.94 2.80 3.38
C GLU A 15 5.41 4.08 2.69
N PHE A 16 4.49 4.71 1.97
CA PHE A 16 4.78 5.92 1.20
C PHE A 16 3.89 7.07 1.66
N ASP A 17 4.48 8.25 1.73
CA ASP A 17 3.73 9.51 1.81
C ASP A 17 3.23 9.86 0.39
N ALA A 18 1.92 9.72 0.19
CA ALA A 18 1.29 9.98 -1.10
C ALA A 18 1.47 11.44 -1.57
N GLU A 19 1.52 12.42 -0.66
CA GLU A 19 1.72 13.83 -1.02
C GLU A 19 3.16 14.07 -1.45
N ALA A 20 4.12 13.45 -0.77
CA ALA A 20 5.54 13.52 -1.14
C ALA A 20 5.80 12.85 -2.51
N VAL A 21 5.18 11.68 -2.77
CA VAL A 21 5.27 11.01 -4.08
C VAL A 21 4.67 11.89 -5.17
N GLN A 22 3.45 12.41 -4.96
CA GLN A 22 2.78 13.27 -5.95
C GLN A 22 3.57 14.55 -6.24
N SER A 23 4.28 15.09 -5.25
CA SER A 23 5.15 16.27 -5.41
C SER A 23 6.48 15.96 -6.10
N SER A 24 6.94 14.71 -6.03
CA SER A 24 8.19 14.26 -6.67
C SER A 24 8.01 13.95 -8.16
N PHE A 25 6.77 13.67 -8.58
CA PHE A 25 6.43 13.35 -9.97
C PHE A 25 5.28 14.25 -10.43
N GLU A 26 5.59 15.42 -11.00
CA GLU A 26 4.62 16.49 -11.30
C GLU A 26 3.47 16.03 -12.22
N ASP A 27 3.75 15.16 -13.19
CA ASP A 27 2.77 14.62 -14.15
C ASP A 27 2.16 13.28 -13.71
N SER A 28 2.38 12.88 -12.46
CA SER A 28 1.85 11.62 -11.94
C SER A 28 0.39 11.70 -11.50
N THR A 29 -0.25 10.55 -11.39
CA THR A 29 -1.58 10.43 -10.78
C THR A 29 -1.59 9.27 -9.80
N ILE A 30 -1.82 9.59 -8.53
CA ILE A 30 -2.10 8.60 -7.49
C ILE A 30 -3.61 8.53 -7.27
N ARG A 31 -4.20 7.34 -7.39
CA ARG A 31 -5.64 7.17 -7.18
C ARG A 31 -6.01 5.79 -6.66
N ALA A 32 -6.99 5.77 -5.76
CA ALA A 32 -7.67 4.54 -5.34
C ALA A 32 -8.44 3.89 -6.50
N ILE A 33 -8.47 2.56 -6.52
CA ILE A 33 -9.30 1.81 -7.46
C ILE A 33 -10.79 1.95 -7.11
N ASP A 34 -11.59 2.24 -8.12
CA ASP A 34 -13.05 2.19 -8.02
C ASP A 34 -13.53 0.74 -8.21
N TYR A 35 -13.93 0.11 -7.12
CA TYR A 35 -14.47 -1.25 -7.13
C TYR A 35 -15.96 -1.28 -7.50
N ARG A 36 -16.33 -2.11 -8.48
CA ARG A 36 -17.71 -2.16 -9.01
C ARG A 36 -18.00 -3.49 -9.71
N ASP A 37 -19.26 -3.91 -9.69
CA ASP A 37 -19.71 -5.10 -10.45
C ASP A 37 -20.24 -4.74 -11.85
N GLU A 38 -20.66 -3.48 -12.03
CA GLU A 38 -21.23 -2.99 -13.29
C GLU A 38 -20.35 -1.91 -13.95
N PRO A 39 -20.45 -1.74 -15.28
CA PRO A 39 -19.74 -0.67 -15.99
C PRO A 39 -20.10 0.73 -15.48
N ASP A 40 -19.17 1.69 -15.65
CA ASP A 40 -19.42 3.08 -15.28
C ASP A 40 -20.57 3.71 -16.09
N GLU A 41 -21.65 4.11 -15.43
CA GLU A 41 -22.78 4.79 -16.09
C GLU A 41 -22.37 6.08 -16.82
N ARG A 42 -21.32 6.76 -16.36
CA ARG A 42 -20.80 7.99 -17.01
C ARG A 42 -20.22 7.69 -18.39
N ILE A 43 -19.67 6.49 -18.59
CA ILE A 43 -19.18 6.03 -19.89
C ILE A 43 -20.34 5.74 -20.82
N LEU A 44 -21.44 5.17 -20.32
CA LEU A 44 -22.63 4.89 -21.13
C LEU A 44 -23.20 6.16 -21.76
N GLY A 45 -23.34 7.25 -20.99
CA GLY A 45 -23.79 8.54 -21.51
C GLY A 45 -22.84 9.11 -22.57
N SER A 46 -21.53 8.94 -22.38
CA SER A 46 -20.50 9.35 -23.35
C SER A 46 -20.56 8.53 -24.63
N LEU A 47 -20.81 7.22 -24.51
CA LEU A 47 -20.97 6.28 -25.63
C LEU A 47 -22.18 6.66 -26.48
N GLN A 48 -23.34 6.84 -25.85
CA GLN A 48 -24.57 7.26 -26.53
C GLN A 48 -24.36 8.58 -27.27
N ARG A 49 -23.74 9.57 -26.61
CA ARG A 49 -23.43 10.87 -27.22
C ARG A 49 -22.51 10.73 -28.43
N ALA A 50 -21.43 9.95 -28.33
CA ALA A 50 -20.51 9.71 -29.43
C ALA A 50 -21.18 8.99 -30.60
N ALA A 51 -22.00 7.97 -30.33
CA ALA A 51 -22.71 7.19 -31.33
C ALA A 51 -23.74 8.02 -32.12
N VAL A 52 -24.50 8.88 -31.45
CA VAL A 52 -25.52 9.72 -32.08
C VAL A 52 -24.89 10.88 -32.84
N THR A 53 -24.01 11.64 -32.19
CA THR A 53 -23.47 12.89 -32.77
C THR A 53 -22.38 12.67 -33.80
N LYS A 54 -21.65 11.55 -33.71
CA LYS A 54 -20.53 11.16 -34.60
C LYS A 54 -19.44 12.23 -34.76
N LYS A 55 -19.32 13.17 -33.81
CA LYS A 55 -18.27 14.20 -33.84
C LYS A 55 -16.97 13.62 -33.27
N PRO A 56 -15.81 13.85 -33.90
CA PRO A 56 -14.52 13.35 -33.41
C PRO A 56 -14.24 13.66 -31.94
N ARG A 57 -14.56 14.88 -31.48
CA ARG A 57 -14.40 15.29 -30.08
C ARG A 57 -15.11 14.37 -29.08
N HIS A 58 -16.29 13.85 -29.41
CA HIS A 58 -17.06 13.00 -28.51
C HIS A 58 -16.51 11.58 -28.46
N ALA A 59 -15.93 11.09 -29.57
CA ALA A 59 -15.18 9.85 -29.58
C ALA A 59 -13.88 9.96 -28.75
N ILE A 60 -13.19 11.11 -28.80
CA ILE A 60 -12.00 11.38 -27.98
C ILE A 60 -12.35 11.35 -26.49
N TRP A 61 -13.40 12.05 -26.06
CA TRP A 61 -13.84 12.03 -24.65
C TRP A 61 -14.26 10.65 -24.18
N LEU A 62 -14.99 9.89 -25.02
CA LEU A 62 -15.32 8.51 -24.72
C LEU A 62 -14.06 7.67 -24.50
N ARG A 63 -13.07 7.77 -25.41
CA ARG A 63 -11.81 7.05 -25.29
C ARG A 63 -11.08 7.40 -24.00
N GLN A 64 -11.02 8.68 -23.64
CA GLN A 64 -10.40 9.13 -22.38
C GLN A 64 -11.09 8.53 -21.15
N GLY A 65 -12.44 8.54 -21.13
CA GLY A 65 -13.22 7.94 -20.04
C GLY A 65 -13.04 6.43 -19.93
N VAL A 66 -13.05 5.71 -21.05
CA VAL A 66 -12.82 4.25 -21.08
C VAL A 66 -11.41 3.90 -20.60
N MET A 67 -10.39 4.64 -21.05
CA MET A 67 -9.02 4.41 -20.59
C MET A 67 -8.88 4.67 -19.09
N SER A 68 -9.42 5.79 -18.59
CA SER A 68 -9.40 6.06 -17.15
C SER A 68 -10.08 4.95 -16.34
N ALA A 69 -11.25 4.46 -16.77
CA ALA A 69 -11.90 3.35 -16.07
C ALA A 69 -11.11 2.03 -16.17
N ALA A 70 -10.50 1.72 -17.31
CA ALA A 70 -9.66 0.52 -17.44
C ALA A 70 -8.45 0.55 -16.47
N TYR A 71 -7.88 1.73 -16.25
CA TYR A 71 -6.77 1.92 -15.30
C TYR A 71 -7.21 2.04 -13.85
N PHE A 72 -8.43 2.46 -13.53
CA PHE A 72 -8.83 2.76 -12.14
C PHE A 72 -10.09 2.03 -11.70
N SER A 73 -10.44 0.90 -12.32
CA SER A 73 -11.53 0.04 -11.84
C SER A 73 -11.14 -1.42 -11.77
N LYS A 74 -11.72 -2.11 -10.79
CA LYS A 74 -11.67 -3.57 -10.64
C LYS A 74 -13.06 -4.07 -10.23
N HIS A 75 -13.27 -5.37 -10.39
CA HIS A 75 -14.49 -6.02 -9.90
C HIS A 75 -14.58 -5.94 -8.37
N LEU A 76 -15.78 -5.80 -7.79
CA LEU A 76 -15.96 -5.59 -6.35
C LEU A 76 -15.39 -6.72 -5.49
N CYS A 77 -15.35 -7.95 -6.03
CA CYS A 77 -14.74 -9.09 -5.36
C CYS A 77 -13.24 -8.92 -5.05
N TRP A 78 -12.55 -7.96 -5.66
CA TRP A 78 -11.16 -7.58 -5.35
C TRP A 78 -11.05 -6.41 -4.36
N GLY A 79 -12.17 -5.91 -3.83
CA GLY A 79 -12.23 -4.73 -2.95
C GLY A 79 -11.42 -4.85 -1.66
N TYR A 80 -11.16 -6.08 -1.21
CA TYR A 80 -10.32 -6.32 -0.03
C TYR A 80 -8.86 -5.89 -0.24
N GLU A 81 -8.38 -5.74 -1.49
CA GLU A 81 -7.01 -5.31 -1.80
C GLU A 81 -6.77 -3.82 -1.52
N GLN A 82 -7.85 -3.02 -1.43
CA GLN A 82 -7.81 -1.55 -1.25
C GLN A 82 -6.68 -0.88 -2.07
N GLU A 83 -6.57 -1.27 -3.34
CA GLU A 83 -5.45 -0.91 -4.20
C GLU A 83 -5.43 0.58 -4.53
N MET A 84 -4.22 1.14 -4.47
CA MET A 84 -3.87 2.47 -4.97
C MET A 84 -2.96 2.28 -6.19
N ARG A 85 -3.21 3.03 -7.26
CA ARG A 85 -2.33 3.06 -8.44
C ARG A 85 -1.65 4.40 -8.58
N LEU A 86 -0.34 4.34 -8.74
CA LEU A 86 0.50 5.43 -9.22
C LEU A 86 0.69 5.26 -10.74
N VAL A 87 0.34 6.28 -11.51
CA VAL A 87 0.61 6.37 -12.95
C VAL A 87 1.62 7.49 -13.15
N VAL A 88 2.75 7.20 -13.81
CA VAL A 88 3.85 8.15 -14.06
C VAL A 88 4.14 8.27 -15.56
N SER A 89 4.91 9.29 -15.95
CA SER A 89 5.43 9.38 -17.31
C SER A 89 6.47 8.29 -17.55
N ILE A 90 6.64 7.89 -18.81
CA ILE A 90 7.77 7.03 -19.20
C ILE A 90 9.11 7.75 -19.02
N ASP A 91 9.10 9.09 -19.03
CA ASP A 91 10.29 9.92 -18.83
C ASP A 91 10.81 9.86 -17.39
N ASP A 92 9.96 9.48 -16.43
CA ASP A 92 10.32 9.27 -15.02
C ASP A 92 10.89 7.87 -14.75
N VAL A 93 10.91 7.00 -15.76
CA VAL A 93 11.25 5.59 -15.65
C VAL A 93 12.58 5.31 -16.35
N GLU A 94 13.45 4.58 -15.67
CA GLU A 94 14.74 4.16 -16.19
C GLU A 94 14.68 2.70 -16.67
N ASP A 95 15.38 2.39 -17.77
CA ASP A 95 15.63 1.01 -18.19
C ASP A 95 16.91 0.50 -17.54
N VAL A 96 16.76 -0.45 -16.61
CA VAL A 96 17.87 -1.13 -15.93
C VAL A 96 17.85 -2.60 -16.33
N ASP A 97 18.74 -2.99 -17.24
CA ASP A 97 18.87 -4.36 -17.76
C ASP A 97 17.54 -4.94 -18.32
N GLY A 98 16.76 -4.11 -19.02
CA GLY A 98 15.47 -4.47 -19.61
C GLY A 98 14.28 -4.34 -18.65
N ASN A 99 14.51 -3.84 -17.43
CA ASN A 99 13.47 -3.60 -16.44
C ASN A 99 13.14 -2.11 -16.37
N MET A 100 11.86 -1.78 -16.40
CA MET A 100 11.35 -0.45 -16.14
C MET A 100 11.36 -0.18 -14.63
N ILE A 101 12.28 0.66 -14.17
CA ILE A 101 12.46 1.03 -12.77
C ILE A 101 12.06 2.49 -12.59
N LEU A 102 11.17 2.73 -11.62
CA LEU A 102 10.87 4.08 -11.15
C LEU A 102 11.79 4.40 -9.96
N PRO A 103 12.80 5.28 -10.10
CA PRO A 103 13.65 5.67 -8.98
C PRO A 103 12.82 6.47 -7.96
N MET A 104 12.56 5.87 -6.80
CA MET A 104 11.76 6.50 -5.76
C MET A 104 12.66 7.29 -4.78
N PRO A 105 12.40 8.60 -4.58
CA PRO A 105 13.12 9.38 -3.59
C PRO A 105 12.89 8.84 -2.17
N ILE A 106 13.95 8.76 -1.35
CA ILE A 106 13.86 8.18 -0.01
C ILE A 106 12.92 8.98 0.92
N ASN A 107 12.79 10.28 0.72
CA ASN A 107 11.88 11.15 1.46
C ASN A 107 10.40 10.86 1.18
N CYS A 108 10.08 10.05 0.16
CA CYS A 108 8.72 9.57 -0.08
C CYS A 108 8.38 8.34 0.76
N VAL A 109 9.37 7.67 1.36
CA VAL A 109 9.19 6.47 2.17
C VAL A 109 9.12 6.88 3.63
N THR A 110 8.05 6.51 4.33
CA THR A 110 7.86 6.83 5.75
C THR A 110 8.27 5.68 6.65
N SER A 111 7.99 4.44 6.23
CA SER A 111 8.33 3.26 7.01
C SER A 111 8.66 2.02 6.18
N LEU A 112 9.44 1.12 6.76
CA LEU A 112 9.76 -0.21 6.27
C LEU A 112 9.24 -1.24 7.27
N ILE A 113 8.44 -2.19 6.78
CA ILE A 113 7.87 -3.27 7.60
C ILE A 113 8.43 -4.61 7.12
N ALA A 114 9.23 -5.26 7.96
CA ALA A 114 9.74 -6.60 7.72
C ALA A 114 8.66 -7.65 8.06
N GLY A 115 8.54 -8.67 7.21
CA GLY A 115 7.59 -9.75 7.44
C GLY A 115 8.04 -10.73 8.51
N LYS A 116 7.07 -11.37 9.17
CA LYS A 116 7.33 -12.35 10.24
C LYS A 116 8.30 -13.47 9.84
N ASN A 117 8.20 -13.94 8.60
CA ASN A 117 9.02 -15.04 8.09
C ASN A 117 10.14 -14.54 7.17
N SER A 118 10.50 -13.27 7.28
CA SER A 118 11.65 -12.74 6.57
C SER A 118 12.93 -13.44 7.04
N PRO A 119 13.92 -13.67 6.16
CA PRO A 119 15.20 -14.26 6.55
C PRO A 119 15.87 -13.47 7.68
N GLU A 120 16.56 -14.15 8.61
CA GLU A 120 17.20 -13.48 9.77
C GLU A 120 18.16 -12.35 9.34
N ASN A 121 18.93 -12.58 8.28
CA ASN A 121 19.83 -11.56 7.72
C ASN A 121 19.09 -10.37 7.09
N PHE A 122 17.86 -10.57 6.63
CA PHE A 122 17.05 -9.51 6.03
C PHE A 122 16.54 -8.54 7.08
N ALA A 123 16.08 -9.03 8.23
CA ALA A 123 15.58 -8.19 9.32
C ALA A 123 16.65 -7.19 9.78
N ASP A 124 17.89 -7.67 10.00
CA ASP A 124 19.00 -6.80 10.39
C ASP A 124 19.38 -5.81 9.29
N GLN A 125 19.52 -6.26 8.03
CA GLN A 125 19.84 -5.38 6.90
C GLN A 125 18.77 -4.30 6.68
N SER A 126 17.50 -4.66 6.79
CA SER A 126 16.40 -3.72 6.61
C SER A 126 16.32 -2.70 7.75
N ARG A 127 16.70 -3.10 8.96
CA ARG A 127 16.81 -2.21 10.13
C ARG A 127 17.94 -1.21 9.93
N ASP A 128 19.12 -1.68 9.56
CA ASP A 128 20.27 -0.82 9.29
C ASP A 128 19.96 0.16 8.16
N LEU A 129 19.28 -0.28 7.10
CA LEU A 129 18.84 0.58 6.01
C LEU A 129 17.88 1.66 6.50
N ALA A 130 16.88 1.28 7.30
CA ALA A 130 15.90 2.22 7.82
C ALA A 130 16.55 3.29 8.71
N GLU A 131 17.48 2.89 9.58
CA GLU A 131 18.25 3.82 10.42
C GLU A 131 19.11 4.77 9.59
N ASN A 132 19.81 4.26 8.58
CA ASN A 132 20.63 5.08 7.67
C ASN A 132 19.80 6.07 6.85
N CYS A 133 18.57 5.71 6.50
CA CYS A 133 17.66 6.54 5.73
C CYS A 133 16.78 7.46 6.60
N GLY A 134 16.78 7.27 7.92
CA GLY A 134 15.93 8.02 8.85
C GLY A 134 14.44 7.73 8.70
N ILE A 135 14.08 6.50 8.31
CA ILE A 135 12.68 6.05 8.17
C ILE A 135 12.31 5.09 9.30
N ASP A 136 11.03 4.99 9.62
CA ASP A 136 10.57 4.09 10.67
C ASP A 136 10.75 2.63 10.26
N TRP A 137 11.09 1.77 11.22
CA TRP A 137 11.22 0.34 10.99
C TRP A 137 10.30 -0.45 11.91
N TYR A 138 9.61 -1.44 11.33
CA TYR A 138 8.68 -2.32 12.01
C TYR A 138 8.91 -3.79 11.64
N GLU A 139 8.71 -4.68 12.59
CA GLU A 139 8.63 -6.12 12.39
C GLU A 139 7.19 -6.60 12.61
N GLU A 140 6.62 -7.29 11.62
CA GLU A 140 5.30 -7.92 11.75
C GLU A 140 5.37 -9.17 12.64
N ILE A 141 4.50 -9.23 13.63
CA ILE A 141 4.37 -10.35 14.56
C ILE A 141 2.95 -10.88 14.54
N ILE A 142 2.83 -12.18 14.31
CA ILE A 142 1.58 -12.92 14.47
C ILE A 142 1.61 -13.54 15.87
N GLY A 143 0.85 -12.95 16.79
CA GLY A 143 0.69 -13.37 18.18
C GLY A 143 -0.04 -14.70 18.32
N LYS A 144 0.03 -15.28 19.53
CA LYS A 144 -0.70 -16.51 19.89
C LYS A 144 -2.04 -16.22 20.54
N SER A 145 -2.11 -15.15 21.33
CA SER A 145 -3.30 -14.75 22.08
C SER A 145 -4.04 -13.59 21.40
N HIS A 146 -3.31 -12.72 20.70
CA HIS A 146 -3.89 -11.62 19.94
C HIS A 146 -4.34 -12.08 18.54
N PRO A 147 -5.61 -11.85 18.14
CA PRO A 147 -6.16 -12.39 16.89
C PRO A 147 -5.66 -11.67 15.64
N LYS A 148 -5.15 -10.44 15.77
CA LYS A 148 -4.62 -9.63 14.67
C LYS A 148 -3.09 -9.56 14.74
N PRO A 149 -2.39 -9.59 13.61
CA PRO A 149 -0.97 -9.24 13.57
C PRO A 149 -0.75 -7.85 14.17
N PHE A 150 0.38 -7.68 14.83
CA PHE A 150 0.84 -6.42 15.42
C PHE A 150 2.31 -6.20 15.06
N PHE A 151 2.86 -5.03 15.38
CA PHE A 151 4.23 -4.69 14.99
C PHE A 151 5.12 -4.40 16.19
N LYS A 152 6.42 -4.60 16.02
CA LYS A 152 7.45 -4.09 16.94
C LYS A 152 8.43 -3.18 16.22
N ASN A 153 8.82 -2.10 16.87
CA ASN A 153 9.91 -1.25 16.38
C ASN A 153 11.28 -1.74 16.87
N THR A 154 12.33 -1.00 16.53
CA THR A 154 13.73 -1.23 16.95
C THR A 154 13.92 -1.20 18.47
N HIS A 155 13.04 -0.52 19.20
CA HIS A 155 13.04 -0.43 20.67
C HIS A 155 12.16 -1.49 21.35
N ALA A 156 11.63 -2.45 20.58
CA ALA A 156 10.67 -3.47 21.04
C ALA A 156 9.37 -2.90 21.63
N GLU A 157 9.02 -1.66 21.27
CA GLU A 157 7.70 -1.10 21.53
C GLU A 157 6.68 -1.71 20.57
N VAL A 158 5.44 -1.81 21.04
CA VAL A 158 4.38 -2.57 20.38
C VAL A 158 3.41 -1.61 19.69
N PHE A 159 3.05 -1.92 18.45
CA PHE A 159 2.16 -1.11 17.62
C PHE A 159 1.06 -1.95 16.98
N GLU A 160 -0.08 -1.33 16.70
CA GLU A 160 -1.24 -1.93 16.06
C GLU A 160 -1.69 -1.07 14.87
N PHE A 161 -2.25 -1.73 13.85
CA PHE A 161 -2.87 -1.02 12.73
C PHE A 161 -4.35 -0.80 13.01
N ASP A 162 -4.78 0.46 13.06
CA ASP A 162 -6.18 0.84 13.32
C ASP A 162 -7.07 0.81 12.06
N GLY A 163 -6.47 0.52 10.88
CA GLY A 163 -7.11 0.58 9.57
C GLY A 163 -6.61 1.73 8.71
N SER A 164 -5.93 2.72 9.29
CA SER A 164 -5.34 3.85 8.57
C SER A 164 -3.89 4.12 8.97
N ASN A 165 -3.54 3.98 10.25
CA ASN A 165 -2.23 4.30 10.80
C ASN A 165 -1.68 3.16 11.67
N ILE A 166 -0.36 3.13 11.80
CA ILE A 166 0.34 2.30 12.78
C ILE A 166 0.48 3.12 14.06
N LEU A 167 -0.23 2.71 15.11
CA LEU A 167 -0.27 3.42 16.40
C LEU A 167 0.30 2.56 17.50
N ARG A 168 0.92 3.20 18.50
CA ARG A 168 1.42 2.49 19.68
C ARG A 168 0.24 1.82 20.41
N ALA A 169 0.42 0.55 20.76
CA ALA A 169 -0.58 -0.19 21.51
C ALA A 169 -0.81 0.44 22.90
N SER A 170 -2.07 0.61 23.30
CA SER A 170 -2.43 1.22 24.60
C SER A 170 -1.87 0.42 25.77
N ASN A 171 -1.85 -0.90 25.64
CA ASN A 171 -1.34 -1.81 26.67
C ASN A 171 -0.72 -3.06 26.04
N SER A 172 0.29 -3.63 26.69
CA SER A 172 1.01 -4.82 26.22
C SER A 172 1.33 -5.76 27.37
N CYS A 173 1.24 -7.06 27.12
CA CYS A 173 1.50 -8.10 28.11
C CYS A 173 2.93 -8.01 28.66
N ALA A 174 3.06 -8.00 29.99
CA ALA A 174 4.36 -7.91 30.66
C ALA A 174 5.33 -9.06 30.30
N ARG A 175 4.80 -10.22 29.88
CA ARG A 175 5.59 -11.42 29.58
C ARG A 175 5.95 -11.55 28.10
N CYS A 176 4.95 -11.54 27.20
CA CYS A 176 5.15 -11.81 25.77
C CYS A 176 5.14 -10.55 24.90
N ARG A 177 4.78 -9.39 25.48
CA ARG A 177 4.62 -8.11 24.77
C ARG A 177 3.56 -8.15 23.67
N GLU A 178 2.62 -9.08 23.70
CA GLU A 178 1.44 -9.02 22.82
C GLU A 178 0.50 -7.89 23.28
N PRO A 179 -0.18 -7.19 22.37
CA PRO A 179 -1.23 -6.25 22.74
C PRO A 179 -2.32 -6.93 23.57
N ILE A 180 -2.77 -6.27 24.64
CA ILE A 180 -3.83 -6.75 25.53
C ILE A 180 -4.79 -5.62 25.87
N GLY A 181 -5.98 -5.97 26.37
CA GLY A 181 -6.96 -4.98 26.82
C GLY A 181 -6.41 -4.08 27.93
N GLU A 182 -6.91 -2.85 28.03
CA GLU A 182 -6.40 -1.79 28.92
C GLU A 182 -6.34 -2.20 30.40
N GLU A 183 -7.20 -3.11 30.84
CA GLU A 183 -7.30 -3.55 32.24
C GLU A 183 -6.52 -4.84 32.57
N LEU A 184 -5.82 -5.42 31.60
CA LEU A 184 -5.09 -6.69 31.76
C LEU A 184 -3.58 -6.44 31.94
N GLU A 185 -2.92 -7.19 32.82
CA GLU A 185 -1.44 -7.16 32.93
C GLU A 185 -0.77 -8.29 32.12
N LEU A 186 -1.49 -9.39 31.93
CA LEU A 186 -1.01 -10.60 31.27
C LEU A 186 -2.06 -11.10 30.27
N CYS A 187 -1.58 -11.66 29.16
CA CYS A 187 -2.42 -12.43 28.25
C CYS A 187 -2.86 -13.75 28.89
N SER A 188 -3.83 -14.41 28.28
CA SER A 188 -4.32 -15.73 28.70
C SER A 188 -3.32 -16.89 28.52
N TRP A 189 -2.10 -16.62 28.04
CA TRP A 189 -1.03 -17.56 27.70
C TRP A 189 0.26 -17.36 28.53
#